data_AF-A0A929HMX1-F1
#
_entry.id   AF-A0A929HMX1-F1
#
_cell.length_a   1.000
_cell.length_b   1.000
_cell.length_c   1.000
_cell.angle_alpha   90.00
_cell.angle_beta   90.00
_cell.angle_gamma   90.00
#
_symmetry.space_group_name_H-M   'P 1'
#
loop_
_entity.id
_entity.type
_entity.pdbx_description
1 polymer ?
#
loop_
_entity_poly.entity_id
_entity_poly.type
_entity_poly.pdbx_seq_one_letter_code
_entity_poly.pdbx_strand_id
1 'polypeptide(L)'
;MAEDTEDNRDTGAVSDKREREQALDPSRSFIVQAPAGSGKTALLIQRFLLTLSYVSRPEEVLAITFTKKAASEMHERIYGALVRAEAGTVGNDENSRAELDYARAALERSSELGWDLVENPARLQVQTIDSFSAALARRMPLMSKL
;
A
#
# COMPACT_ATOMS: atom_id res chain seq x y z
N MET A 1 -32.72 40.21 21.51
CA MET A 1 -33.12 40.04 20.10
C MET A 1 -32.03 39.21 19.46
N ALA A 2 -32.40 38.02 19.03
CA ALA A 2 -31.54 36.97 18.49
C ALA A 2 -31.15 37.27 17.03
N GLU A 3 -30.04 36.66 16.61
CA GLU A 3 -29.80 35.93 15.34
C GLU A 3 -28.27 35.67 15.29
N ASP A 4 -27.80 34.56 15.86
CA ASP A 4 -27.66 33.23 15.24
C ASP A 4 -26.68 33.19 14.05
N THR A 5 -25.48 32.67 14.36
CA THR A 5 -24.74 31.62 13.65
C THR A 5 -25.06 31.40 12.17
N GLU A 6 -24.05 31.55 11.31
CA GLU A 6 -23.86 30.58 10.22
C GLU A 6 -22.37 30.33 9.95
N ASP A 7 -21.99 29.14 10.41
CA ASP A 7 -20.72 28.46 10.29
C ASP A 7 -20.53 27.87 8.88
N ASN A 8 -19.26 27.71 8.52
CA ASN A 8 -18.72 26.69 7.63
C ASN A 8 -19.20 26.64 6.17
N ARG A 9 -18.42 27.29 5.29
CA ARG A 9 -18.16 26.79 3.93
C ARG A 9 -16.67 26.87 3.62
N ASP A 10 -15.85 26.10 4.33
CA ASP A 10 -14.51 25.80 3.84
C ASP A 10 -14.53 24.50 3.02
N THR A 11 -14.26 24.65 1.74
CA THR A 11 -14.35 23.60 0.73
C THR A 11 -13.08 22.74 0.81
N GLY A 12 -13.14 21.67 1.59
CA GLY A 12 -12.05 20.72 1.88
C GLY A 12 -11.59 19.82 0.72
N ALA A 13 -11.41 20.37 -0.49
CA ALA A 13 -10.99 19.60 -1.67
C ALA A 13 -9.49 19.72 -2.04
N VAL A 14 -8.68 20.47 -1.27
CA VAL A 14 -7.22 20.60 -1.48
C VAL A 14 -6.41 20.39 -0.18
N SER A 15 -7.06 20.04 0.94
CA SER A 15 -6.45 20.18 2.27
C SER A 15 -5.62 18.99 2.76
N ASP A 16 -5.60 17.82 2.10
CA ASP A 16 -4.93 16.60 2.61
C ASP A 16 -3.70 16.14 1.79
N LYS A 17 -3.29 16.89 0.77
CA LYS A 17 -2.17 16.50 -0.13
C LYS A 17 -0.88 16.28 0.65
N ARG A 18 -0.56 17.19 1.57
CA ARG A 18 0.67 17.13 2.38
C ARG A 18 0.68 15.90 3.30
N GLU A 19 -0.45 15.59 3.93
CA GLU A 19 -0.63 14.42 4.78
C GLU A 19 -0.46 13.13 3.98
N ARG A 20 -0.97 13.09 2.75
CA ARG A 20 -0.78 11.96 1.83
C ARG A 20 0.69 11.78 1.44
N GLU A 21 1.36 12.85 1.05
CA GLU A 21 2.79 12.82 0.72
C GLU A 21 3.63 12.33 1.91
N GLN A 22 3.32 12.83 3.11
CA GLN A 22 3.95 12.35 4.34
C GLN A 22 3.67 10.86 4.57
N ALA A 23 2.42 10.42 4.44
CA ALA A 23 2.03 9.02 4.57
C ALA A 23 2.62 8.12 3.47
N LEU A 24 3.29 8.65 2.45
CA LEU A 24 4.04 7.86 1.47
C LEU A 24 5.53 7.74 1.82
N ASP A 25 6.07 8.51 2.77
CA ASP A 25 7.47 8.39 3.20
C ASP A 25 7.71 7.04 3.95
N PRO A 26 8.51 6.11 3.38
CA PRO A 26 8.75 4.79 3.97
C PRO A 26 9.67 4.85 5.19
N SER A 27 10.39 5.95 5.42
CA SER A 27 11.32 6.13 6.54
C SER A 27 10.62 6.45 7.87
N ARG A 28 9.31 6.68 7.85
CA ARG A 28 8.51 7.12 9.00
C ARG A 28 7.28 6.24 9.17
N SER A 29 6.86 6.07 10.43
CA SER A 29 5.58 5.45 10.75
C SER A 29 4.45 6.48 10.68
N PHE A 30 3.30 6.08 10.14
CA PHE A 30 2.11 6.93 10.02
C PHE A 30 0.85 6.20 10.43
N ILE A 31 -0.10 6.96 10.96
CA ILE A 31 -1.47 6.54 11.20
C ILE A 31 -2.37 7.38 10.30
N VAL A 32 -3.15 6.73 9.45
CA VAL A 32 -4.09 7.41 8.54
C VAL A 32 -5.51 7.26 9.08
N GLN A 33 -6.07 8.35 9.59
CA GLN A 33 -7.47 8.43 10.02
C GLN A 33 -8.25 9.22 8.98
N ALA A 34 -9.20 8.55 8.31
CA ALA A 34 -10.04 9.21 7.32
C ALA A 34 -11.41 8.54 7.21
N PRO A 35 -12.48 9.26 6.82
CA PRO A 35 -13.82 8.71 6.63
C PRO A 35 -13.88 7.57 5.60
N ALA A 36 -14.98 6.83 5.53
CA ALA A 36 -15.21 5.90 4.44
C ALA A 36 -15.14 6.62 3.08
N GLY A 37 -14.65 5.95 2.03
CA GLY A 37 -14.54 6.53 0.69
C GLY A 37 -13.35 7.48 0.45
N SER A 38 -12.57 7.84 1.46
CA SER A 38 -11.41 8.75 1.36
C SER A 38 -10.15 8.19 0.66
N GLY A 39 -10.23 6.98 0.09
CA GLY A 39 -9.09 6.37 -0.63
C GLY A 39 -7.96 5.83 0.24
N LYS A 40 -8.18 5.54 1.54
CA LYS A 40 -7.16 4.93 2.45
C LYS A 40 -6.48 3.71 1.85
N THR A 41 -7.26 2.80 1.25
CA THR A 41 -6.72 1.60 0.61
C THR A 41 -5.83 1.94 -0.59
N ALA A 42 -6.20 2.94 -1.38
CA ALA A 42 -5.37 3.39 -2.50
C ALA A 42 -4.03 3.97 -2.00
N LEU A 43 -4.06 4.77 -0.93
CA LEU A 43 -2.85 5.29 -0.29
C LEU A 43 -1.95 4.16 0.25
N LEU A 44 -2.53 3.12 0.86
CA LEU A 44 -1.76 1.95 1.32
C LEU A 44 -1.13 1.18 0.16
N ILE A 45 -1.82 1.05 -0.98
CA ILE A 45 -1.28 0.40 -2.18
C ILE A 45 -0.13 1.22 -2.77
N GLN A 46 -0.29 2.54 -2.88
CA GLN A 46 0.79 3.44 -3.30
C GLN A 46 1.99 3.33 -2.37
N ARG A 47 1.77 3.33 -1.05
CA ARG A 47 2.85 3.16 -0.06
C ARG A 47 3.53 1.80 -0.20
N PHE A 48 2.78 0.73 -0.46
CA PHE A 48 3.33 -0.61 -0.67
C PHE A 48 4.25 -0.63 -1.89
N LEU A 49 3.76 -0.15 -3.05
CA LEU A 49 4.54 -0.05 -4.29
C LEU A 49 5.80 0.78 -4.10
N LEU A 50 5.68 1.95 -3.46
CA LEU A 50 6.81 2.80 -3.19
C LEU A 50 7.80 2.12 -2.23
N THR A 51 7.34 1.41 -1.20
CA THR A 51 8.26 0.72 -0.26
C THR A 51 9.04 -0.39 -0.97
N LEU A 52 8.46 -1.06 -1.98
CA LEU A 52 9.17 -2.08 -2.76
C LEU A 52 10.44 -1.54 -3.44
N SER A 53 10.49 -0.25 -3.79
CA SER A 53 11.70 0.32 -4.41
C SER A 53 12.86 0.57 -3.44
N TYR A 54 12.62 0.49 -2.12
CA TYR A 54 13.64 0.74 -1.09
C TYR A 54 14.20 -0.51 -0.42
N VAL A 55 13.57 -1.67 -0.62
CA VAL A 55 13.93 -2.91 0.09
C VAL A 55 14.92 -3.76 -0.72
N SER A 56 15.53 -4.75 -0.04
CA SER A 56 16.43 -5.73 -0.66
C SER A 56 15.68 -6.99 -1.09
N ARG A 57 14.53 -7.27 -0.45
CA ARG A 57 13.63 -8.36 -0.82
C ARG A 57 12.18 -7.90 -0.71
N PRO A 58 11.29 -8.31 -1.62
CA PRO A 58 9.88 -7.94 -1.56
C PRO A 58 9.20 -8.48 -0.30
N GLU A 59 9.70 -9.59 0.27
CA GLU A 59 9.19 -10.17 1.51
C GLU A 59 9.43 -9.29 2.77
N GLU A 60 10.24 -8.23 2.65
CA GLU A 60 10.43 -7.22 3.71
C GLU A 60 9.22 -6.26 3.81
N VAL A 61 8.36 -6.21 2.78
CA VAL A 61 7.16 -5.37 2.75
C VAL A 61 5.93 -6.24 3.00
N LEU A 62 5.34 -6.11 4.19
CA LEU A 62 4.17 -6.88 4.61
C LEU A 62 2.94 -5.98 4.79
N ALA A 63 1.89 -6.26 4.02
CA ALA A 63 0.56 -5.71 4.23
C ALA A 63 -0.34 -6.72 4.96
N ILE A 64 -0.96 -6.29 6.05
CA ILE A 64 -1.85 -7.11 6.87
C ILE A 64 -3.25 -6.50 6.88
N THR A 65 -4.28 -7.33 6.74
CA THR A 65 -5.68 -6.91 6.80
C THR A 65 -6.55 -7.90 7.59
N PHE A 66 -7.79 -7.53 7.87
CA PHE A 66 -8.71 -8.34 8.68
C PHE A 66 -9.38 -9.46 7.89
N THR A 67 -9.62 -9.29 6.59
CA THR A 67 -10.41 -10.25 5.80
C THR A 67 -9.63 -10.78 4.62
N LYS A 68 -9.88 -12.05 4.27
CA LYS A 68 -9.30 -12.67 3.06
C LYS A 68 -9.67 -11.88 1.80
N LYS A 69 -10.91 -11.39 1.72
CA LYS A 69 -11.38 -10.57 0.59
C LYS A 69 -10.54 -9.29 0.44
N ALA A 70 -10.31 -8.56 1.53
CA ALA A 70 -9.49 -7.35 1.47
C ALA A 70 -8.02 -7.65 1.11
N ALA A 71 -7.49 -8.80 1.56
CA ALA A 71 -6.14 -9.21 1.22
C ALA A 71 -6.03 -9.51 -0.29
N SER A 72 -6.99 -10.27 -0.84
CA SER A 72 -7.08 -10.57 -2.26
C SER A 72 -7.24 -9.29 -3.11
N GLU A 73 -8.16 -8.40 -2.74
CA GLU A 73 -8.38 -7.14 -3.46
C GLU A 73 -7.12 -6.26 -3.46
N MET A 74 -6.44 -6.15 -2.32
CA MET A 74 -5.21 -5.36 -2.23
C MET A 74 -4.08 -6.00 -3.07
N HIS A 75 -3.94 -7.33 -3.02
CA HIS A 75 -2.96 -8.07 -3.83
C HIS A 75 -3.21 -7.88 -5.32
N GLU A 76 -4.44 -8.09 -5.78
CA GLU A 76 -4.85 -7.91 -7.17
C GLU A 76 -4.58 -6.49 -7.67
N ARG A 77 -4.82 -5.48 -6.84
CA ARG A 77 -4.56 -4.08 -7.20
C ARG A 77 -3.07 -3.76 -7.31
N ILE A 78 -2.25 -4.26 -6.39
CA ILE A 78 -0.79 -4.10 -6.45
C ILE A 78 -0.26 -4.79 -7.71
N TYR A 79 -0.63 -6.06 -7.91
CA TYR A 79 -0.23 -6.82 -9.09
C TYR A 79 -0.69 -6.15 -10.40
N GLY A 80 -1.94 -5.71 -10.45
CA GLY A 80 -2.48 -4.99 -11.61
C GLY A 80 -1.74 -3.68 -11.91
N ALA A 81 -1.27 -2.96 -10.89
CA ALA A 81 -0.44 -1.77 -11.09
C ALA A 81 0.93 -2.12 -11.70
N LEU A 82 1.57 -3.20 -11.23
CA LEU A 82 2.83 -3.70 -11.79
C LEU A 82 2.66 -4.12 -13.26
N VAL A 83 1.64 -4.91 -13.59
CA VAL A 83 1.36 -5.33 -14.98
C VAL A 83 1.12 -4.13 -15.90
N ARG A 84 0.34 -3.14 -15.45
CA ARG A 84 0.11 -1.92 -16.25
C ARG A 84 1.39 -1.10 -16.44
N ALA A 85 2.23 -1.02 -15.42
CA ALA A 85 3.51 -0.33 -15.48
C ALA A 85 4.47 -1.00 -16.46
N GLU A 86 4.58 -2.32 -16.43
CA GLU A 86 5.37 -3.13 -17.37
C GLU A 86 4.88 -2.95 -18.82
N ALA A 87 3.56 -2.94 -19.02
CA ALA A 87 2.95 -2.69 -20.33
C ALA A 87 3.12 -1.24 -20.84
N GLY A 88 3.80 -0.35 -20.10
CA GLY A 88 4.02 1.04 -20.49
C GLY A 88 2.75 1.90 -20.43
N THR A 89 1.72 1.48 -19.69
CA THR A 89 0.48 2.24 -19.53
C THR A 89 0.77 3.61 -18.92
N VAL A 90 0.01 4.63 -19.33
CA VAL A 90 0.08 5.99 -18.77
C VAL A 90 -1.22 6.29 -18.03
N GLY A 91 -1.11 6.86 -16.83
CA GLY A 91 -2.26 7.21 -16.00
C GLY A 91 -3.04 8.40 -16.57
N ASN A 92 -4.37 8.34 -16.42
CA ASN A 92 -5.29 9.35 -16.95
C ASN A 92 -5.41 10.60 -16.06
N ASP A 93 -5.04 10.47 -14.79
CA ASP A 93 -5.07 11.52 -13.76
C ASP A 93 -3.79 11.51 -12.91
N GLU A 94 -3.59 12.54 -12.08
CA GLU A 94 -2.39 12.69 -11.22
C GLU A 94 -2.15 11.49 -10.30
N ASN A 95 -3.21 10.95 -9.68
CA ASN A 95 -3.09 9.82 -8.75
C ASN A 95 -2.75 8.53 -9.48
N SER A 96 -3.40 8.28 -10.62
CA SER A 96 -3.11 7.11 -11.47
C SER A 96 -1.69 7.15 -12.04
N ARG A 97 -1.18 8.33 -12.38
CA ARG A 97 0.21 8.51 -12.82
C ARG A 97 1.18 8.21 -11.69
N ALA A 98 0.97 8.80 -10.52
CA ALA A 98 1.81 8.55 -9.35
C ALA A 98 1.83 7.05 -8.96
N GLU A 99 0.68 6.38 -8.98
CA GLU A 99 0.61 4.92 -8.72
C GLU A 99 1.45 4.12 -9.73
N LEU A 100 1.37 4.46 -11.02
CA LEU A 100 2.16 3.81 -12.06
C LEU A 100 3.65 4.13 -11.96
N ASP A 101 4.03 5.35 -11.56
CA ASP A 101 5.43 5.72 -11.33
C ASP A 101 6.02 4.92 -10.17
N TYR A 102 5.28 4.72 -9.07
CA TYR A 102 5.70 3.86 -7.97
C TYR A 102 5.81 2.39 -8.39
N ALA A 103 4.88 1.90 -9.21
CA ALA A 103 4.95 0.55 -9.76
C ALA A 103 6.16 0.37 -10.69
N ARG A 104 6.50 1.36 -11.51
CA ARG A 104 7.71 1.34 -12.34
C ARG A 104 8.98 1.31 -11.50
N ALA A 105 9.07 2.14 -10.46
CA ALA A 105 10.20 2.11 -9.54
C ALA A 105 10.35 0.75 -8.83
N ALA A 106 9.23 0.10 -8.48
CA ALA A 106 9.24 -1.26 -7.93
C ALA A 106 9.71 -2.31 -8.95
N LEU A 107 9.34 -2.17 -10.23
CA LEU A 107 9.80 -3.05 -11.31
C LEU A 107 11.28 -2.85 -11.65
N GLU A 108 11.76 -1.61 -11.66
CA GLU A 108 13.19 -1.29 -11.80
C GLU A 108 13.98 -1.99 -10.69
N ARG A 109 13.53 -1.84 -9.43
CA ARG A 109 14.15 -2.52 -8.29
C ARG A 109 14.07 -4.05 -8.40
N SER A 110 12.95 -4.57 -8.87
CA SER A 110 12.76 -6.00 -9.17
C SER A 110 13.76 -6.49 -10.20
N SER A 111 14.02 -5.72 -11.26
CA SER A 111 15.00 -6.07 -12.30
C SER A 111 16.43 -6.02 -11.75
N GLU A 112 16.78 -4.98 -10.99
CA GLU A 112 18.10 -4.84 -10.36
C GLU A 112 18.46 -6.02 -9.45
N LEU A 113 17.48 -6.54 -8.71
CA LEU A 113 17.67 -7.57 -7.69
C LEU A 113 17.14 -8.96 -8.08
N GLY A 114 16.70 -9.13 -9.34
CA GLY A 114 16.23 -10.40 -9.88
C GLY A 114 15.02 -10.97 -9.14
N TRP A 115 14.00 -10.15 -8.91
CA TRP A 115 12.81 -10.60 -8.19
C TRP A 115 11.72 -11.22 -9.06
N ASP A 116 11.68 -10.84 -10.33
CA ASP A 116 10.69 -11.26 -11.33
C ASP A 116 9.25 -11.12 -10.79
N LEU A 117 8.89 -9.93 -10.30
CA LEU A 117 7.65 -9.71 -9.54
C LEU A 117 6.37 -9.94 -10.35
N VAL A 118 6.39 -9.74 -11.68
CA VAL A 118 5.22 -9.96 -12.53
C VAL A 118 4.99 -11.47 -12.73
N GLU A 119 6.06 -12.22 -12.88
CA GLU A 119 6.08 -13.67 -13.05
C GLU A 119 5.84 -14.40 -11.73
N ASN A 120 6.29 -13.81 -10.62
CA ASN A 120 6.20 -14.37 -9.27
C ASN A 120 5.37 -13.49 -8.31
N PRO A 121 4.08 -13.24 -8.60
CA PRO A 121 3.24 -12.37 -7.77
C PRO A 121 2.99 -12.91 -6.36
N ALA A 122 3.25 -14.21 -6.13
CA ALA A 122 3.20 -14.83 -4.80
C ALA A 122 4.23 -14.26 -3.82
N ARG A 123 5.25 -13.54 -4.31
CA ARG A 123 6.26 -12.87 -3.46
C ARG A 123 5.72 -11.64 -2.75
N LEU A 124 4.66 -11.02 -3.27
CA LEU A 124 3.99 -9.88 -2.65
C LEU A 124 3.30 -10.31 -1.35
N GLN A 125 3.80 -9.86 -0.20
CA GLN A 125 3.26 -10.26 1.10
C GLN A 125 2.02 -9.44 1.48
N VAL A 126 0.86 -9.89 1.03
CA VAL A 126 -0.45 -9.35 1.40
C VAL A 126 -1.28 -10.47 2.03
N GLN A 127 -1.55 -10.38 3.33
CA GLN A 127 -2.20 -11.47 4.06
C GLN A 127 -3.13 -11.00 5.18
N THR A 128 -3.87 -11.94 5.76
CA THR A 128 -4.67 -11.66 6.95
C THR A 128 -3.84 -11.74 8.23
N ILE A 129 -4.33 -11.11 9.30
CA ILE A 129 -3.74 -11.23 10.64
C ILE A 129 -3.59 -12.71 11.05
N ASP A 130 -4.61 -13.53 10.81
CA ASP A 130 -4.58 -14.96 11.16
C ASP A 130 -3.52 -15.73 10.36
N SER A 131 -3.43 -15.48 9.04
CA SER A 131 -2.45 -16.15 8.18
C SER A 131 -1.02 -15.80 8.59
N PHE A 132 -0.77 -14.52 8.92
CA PHE A 132 0.52 -14.07 9.43
C PHE A 132 0.84 -14.74 10.78
N SER A 133 -0.10 -14.73 11.71
CA SER A 133 0.09 -15.32 13.05
C SER A 133 0.36 -16.82 12.98
N ALA A 134 -0.38 -17.53 12.12
CA ALA A 134 -0.16 -18.95 11.87
C ALA A 134 1.21 -19.22 11.23
N ALA A 135 1.66 -18.36 10.31
CA ALA A 135 2.99 -18.46 9.70
C ALA A 135 4.10 -18.24 10.74
N LEU A 136 3.94 -17.25 11.62
CA LEU A 136 4.89 -16.98 12.70
C LEU A 136 4.97 -18.16 13.67
N ALA A 137 3.83 -18.69 14.12
CA ALA A 137 3.77 -19.84 15.02
C ALA A 137 4.46 -21.09 14.44
N ARG A 138 4.33 -21.35 13.14
CA ARG A 138 5.03 -22.47 12.47
C ARG A 138 6.54 -22.29 12.39
N ARG A 139 7.03 -21.04 12.34
CA ARG A 139 8.46 -20.72 12.20
C ARG A 139 9.20 -20.64 13.53
N MET A 140 8.47 -20.53 14.64
CA MET A 140 9.03 -20.58 15.98
C MET A 140 8.99 -22.04 16.46
N PRO A 141 10.15 -22.73 16.58
CA PRO A 141 10.18 -24.00 17.29
C PRO A 141 9.63 -23.75 18.70
N LEU A 142 8.76 -24.64 19.20
CA LEU A 142 8.26 -24.58 20.56
C LEU A 142 9.45 -24.61 21.53
N MET A 143 9.89 -23.45 21.99
CA MET A 143 10.89 -23.26 23.06
C MET A 143 10.26 -23.58 24.43
N SER A 144 9.50 -24.68 24.50
CA SER A 144 8.82 -25.15 25.70
C SER A 144 8.95 -26.67 25.80
N LYS A 145 10.20 -27.12 25.98
CA LYS A 145 10.52 -28.35 26.72
C LYS A 145 11.85 -28.13 27.45
N LEU A 146 11.79 -27.40 28.57
CA LEU A 146 12.67 -27.52 29.72
C LEU A 146 11.80 -27.33 30.96
#